data_AF-A0A256ZP86-F1
#
_entry.id   AF-A0A256ZP86-F1
#
_cell.length_a   1.000
_cell.length_b   1.000
_cell.length_c   1.000
_cell.angle_alpha   90.00
_cell.angle_beta   90.00
_cell.angle_gamma   90.00
#
_symmetry.space_group_name_H-M   'P 1'
#
loop_
_entity.id
_entity.type
_entity.pdbx_description
1 polymer ?
#
loop_
_entity_poly.entity_id
_entity_poly.type
_entity_poly.pdbx_seq_one_letter_code
_entity_poly.pdbx_strand_id
1 'polypeptide(L)'
;MESNSSFSRCVYSNKFCWNGMVVMPGGIDIHSHIAGPKVNAGRIMRPEDHYKIFMRMVLGVRRSGTGRTTPSTNMIGYKYARMGWTTVFEPATPPLETRHTHEELDDIPILDKGCFPLLDSNWFVLDYLQNKEYEKCATFIGWIMDAIKGYAVKIVDPGVAEAWGWGRGVGLCLDDPIPGYNLTPKEIVRSLCKVNSMLKLPHPIHVHCNRLGFPGNYTCTIDTMDAVSDLGLNVDFPVIHITHVQFTGYAGDSWATLRSGGEEIAKYVNNHKHVSIDLGQVIFGDSTTMTADAPFEFVLHHLAPGKWTSADVEAETSSGIVPYKYKKKNLVNTVQWCIGLEVALLVKDPWRIFPTTDHPNAGPFTSYPTVLSWLISKKAREKMFEQVNRRGLRRTALPAIDREYDLQLYQPLTENMTFMK
;
A
#
# COMPACT_ATOMS: atom_id res chain seq x y z
N MET A 1 -6.82 42.32 -55.90
CA MET A 1 -7.53 41.69 -54.76
C MET A 1 -6.97 40.30 -54.64
N GLU A 2 -6.51 39.98 -53.43
CA GLU A 2 -6.23 38.64 -52.87
C GLU A 2 -5.19 37.77 -53.60
N SER A 3 -4.34 36.99 -52.97
CA SER A 3 -3.93 36.77 -51.57
C SER A 3 -2.89 35.66 -51.69
N ASN A 4 -1.77 35.71 -50.96
CA ASN A 4 -1.16 34.51 -50.39
C ASN A 4 -0.05 34.93 -49.41
N SER A 5 -0.48 35.04 -48.15
CA SER A 5 0.38 35.26 -47.00
C SER A 5 0.89 33.94 -46.44
N SER A 6 2.08 34.07 -45.85
CA SER A 6 2.62 33.27 -44.74
C SER A 6 3.01 31.82 -45.01
N PHE A 7 4.29 31.66 -45.35
CA PHE A 7 5.15 30.61 -44.81
C PHE A 7 5.03 30.57 -43.27
N SER A 8 4.41 29.53 -42.72
CA SER A 8 4.61 29.11 -41.33
C SER A 8 5.25 27.72 -41.32
N ARG A 9 6.51 27.67 -40.89
CA ARG A 9 7.22 26.41 -40.62
C ARG A 9 6.55 25.73 -39.43
N CYS A 10 5.72 24.73 -39.71
CA CYS A 10 5.31 23.75 -38.73
C CYS A 10 6.53 22.86 -38.42
N VAL A 11 7.16 23.07 -37.27
CA VAL A 11 8.22 22.17 -36.77
C VAL A 11 7.53 20.86 -36.38
N TYR A 12 7.91 19.78 -37.08
CA TYR A 12 7.34 18.43 -37.03
C TYR A 12 6.77 18.00 -35.67
N SER A 13 5.46 17.83 -35.59
CA SER A 13 4.85 16.99 -34.56
C SER A 13 5.15 15.53 -34.89
N ASN A 14 5.83 14.81 -34.00
CA ASN A 14 5.94 13.36 -34.11
C ASN A 14 4.52 12.78 -34.01
N LYS A 15 4.00 12.26 -35.13
CA LYS A 15 2.69 11.60 -35.18
C LYS A 15 2.86 10.15 -34.75
N PHE A 16 2.12 9.74 -33.73
CA PHE A 16 1.99 8.35 -33.32
C PHE A 16 0.63 7.80 -33.81
N CYS A 17 0.62 6.57 -34.34
CA CYS A 17 -0.60 5.90 -34.80
C CYS A 17 -1.07 4.91 -33.72
N TRP A 18 -2.31 5.09 -33.23
CA TRP A 18 -2.87 4.34 -32.10
C TRP A 18 -4.11 3.52 -32.48
N ASN A 19 -4.34 3.25 -33.78
CA ASN A 19 -5.54 2.55 -34.25
C ASN A 19 -5.66 1.16 -33.60
N GLY A 20 -6.80 0.91 -32.95
CA GLY A 20 -7.06 -0.35 -32.25
C GLY A 20 -6.37 -0.49 -30.88
N MET A 21 -5.77 0.59 -30.36
CA MET A 21 -5.14 0.63 -29.04
C MET A 21 -5.97 1.45 -28.05
N VAL A 22 -5.90 1.08 -26.78
CA VAL A 22 -6.41 1.89 -25.68
C VAL A 22 -5.32 2.87 -25.26
N VAL A 23 -5.67 4.16 -25.15
CA VAL A 23 -4.77 5.21 -24.67
C VAL A 23 -5.26 5.65 -23.30
N MET A 24 -4.36 5.61 -22.33
CA MET A 24 -4.59 6.01 -20.94
C MET A 24 -3.39 6.85 -20.49
N PRO A 25 -3.56 7.75 -19.51
CA PRO A 25 -2.41 8.35 -18.83
C PRO A 25 -1.58 7.31 -18.09
N GLY A 26 -0.38 7.75 -17.68
CA GLY A 26 0.55 6.90 -16.97
C GLY A 26 0.00 6.49 -15.61
N GLY A 27 0.14 5.21 -15.28
CA GLY A 27 -0.33 4.65 -14.02
C GLY A 27 0.40 5.24 -12.80
N ILE A 28 -0.37 5.49 -11.74
CA ILE A 28 0.12 5.92 -10.43
C ILE A 28 0.00 4.75 -9.45
N ASP A 29 1.12 4.37 -8.83
CA ASP A 29 1.13 3.41 -7.72
C ASP A 29 1.39 4.14 -6.41
N ILE A 30 0.37 4.19 -5.57
CA ILE A 30 0.40 4.92 -4.29
C ILE A 30 1.02 4.11 -3.15
N HIS A 31 1.30 2.81 -3.34
CA HIS A 31 1.80 1.95 -2.29
C HIS A 31 2.64 0.78 -2.81
N SER A 32 3.95 0.99 -2.90
CA SER A 32 4.90 -0.06 -3.26
C SER A 32 6.24 0.14 -2.56
N HIS A 33 6.68 -0.84 -1.79
CA HIS A 33 8.01 -0.86 -1.18
C HIS A 33 9.10 -1.09 -2.25
N ILE A 34 9.68 0.01 -2.72
CA ILE A 34 10.67 0.06 -3.81
C ILE A 34 12.03 0.56 -3.37
N ALA A 35 12.11 1.28 -2.24
CA ALA A 35 13.31 1.99 -1.82
C ALA A 35 13.51 1.98 -0.29
N GLY A 36 14.79 2.01 0.10
CA GLY A 36 15.22 2.24 1.47
C GLY A 36 15.66 0.98 2.23
N PRO A 37 15.98 1.14 3.52
CA PRO A 37 16.70 0.16 4.34
C PRO A 37 15.99 -1.20 4.39
N LYS A 38 14.68 -1.21 4.68
CA LYS A 38 13.88 -2.45 4.73
C LYS A 38 13.90 -3.22 3.40
N VAL A 39 13.82 -2.49 2.28
CA VAL A 39 13.74 -3.08 0.95
C VAL A 39 15.08 -3.70 0.61
N ASN A 40 16.17 -2.99 0.88
CA ASN A 40 17.51 -3.48 0.62
C ASN A 40 17.91 -4.65 1.52
N ALA A 41 17.47 -4.66 2.79
CA ALA A 41 17.62 -5.82 3.67
C ALA A 41 16.93 -7.06 3.07
N GLY A 42 15.74 -6.90 2.48
CA GLY A 42 15.06 -7.94 1.70
C GLY A 42 15.88 -8.43 0.51
N ARG A 43 16.51 -7.53 -0.26
CA ARG A 43 17.39 -7.89 -1.39
C ARG A 43 18.59 -8.73 -0.92
N ILE A 44 19.26 -8.29 0.15
CA ILE A 44 20.43 -8.98 0.73
C ILE A 44 20.05 -10.35 1.27
N MET A 45 18.92 -10.47 1.97
CA MET A 45 18.46 -11.72 2.58
C MET A 45 18.14 -12.81 1.54
N ARG A 46 17.80 -12.42 0.30
CA ARG A 46 17.20 -13.32 -0.70
C ARG A 46 18.02 -13.51 -1.98
N PRO A 47 19.30 -13.92 -1.91
CA PRO A 47 20.06 -14.21 -3.14
C PRO A 47 19.38 -15.27 -4.02
N GLU A 48 18.59 -16.18 -3.44
CA GLU A 48 17.81 -17.17 -4.19
C GLU A 48 16.67 -16.57 -5.04
N ASP A 49 16.15 -15.40 -4.67
CA ASP A 49 15.17 -14.64 -5.45
C ASP A 49 15.84 -13.98 -6.66
N HIS A 50 17.04 -13.44 -6.44
CA HIS A 50 17.84 -12.75 -7.45
C HIS A 50 18.47 -13.70 -8.46
N TYR A 51 18.78 -14.94 -8.07
CA TYR A 51 19.29 -15.96 -8.98
C TYR A 51 18.28 -16.38 -10.05
N LYS A 52 16.97 -16.38 -9.70
CA LYS A 52 15.90 -16.85 -10.59
C LYS A 52 15.55 -15.86 -11.70
N ILE A 53 15.66 -14.55 -11.43
CA ILE A 53 15.28 -13.51 -12.38
C ILE A 53 16.39 -12.48 -12.47
N PHE A 54 16.95 -12.34 -13.67
CA PHE A 54 17.97 -11.35 -13.97
C PHE A 54 17.70 -10.66 -15.31
N MET A 55 18.25 -9.46 -15.42
CA MET A 55 18.23 -8.62 -16.59
C MET A 55 19.67 -8.23 -16.92
N ARG A 56 20.18 -8.64 -18.08
CA ARG A 56 21.56 -8.35 -18.50
C ARG A 56 21.73 -6.88 -18.86
N MET A 57 22.89 -6.27 -18.60
CA MET A 57 23.20 -4.92 -19.08
C MET A 57 23.11 -4.85 -20.62
N VAL A 58 22.64 -3.72 -21.14
CA VAL A 58 22.77 -3.33 -22.56
C VAL A 58 23.37 -1.94 -22.58
N LEU A 59 24.61 -1.84 -23.05
CA LEU A 59 25.39 -0.60 -23.03
C LEU A 59 24.63 0.54 -23.74
N GLY A 60 24.56 1.71 -23.10
CA GLY A 60 23.86 2.88 -23.61
C GLY A 60 22.32 2.81 -23.57
N VAL A 61 21.73 1.67 -23.17
CA VAL A 61 20.27 1.48 -23.17
C VAL A 61 19.73 1.23 -21.76
N ARG A 62 20.28 0.25 -21.04
CA ARG A 62 19.80 -0.11 -19.70
C ARG A 62 20.84 -0.82 -18.86
N ARG A 63 20.84 -0.56 -17.55
CA ARG A 63 21.69 -1.27 -16.59
C ARG A 63 21.23 -2.71 -16.39
N SER A 64 22.08 -3.53 -15.79
CA SER A 64 21.70 -4.86 -15.30
C SER A 64 20.82 -4.75 -14.05
N GLY A 65 20.14 -5.83 -13.71
CA GLY A 65 19.35 -5.94 -12.48
C GLY A 65 18.92 -7.37 -12.21
N THR A 66 18.48 -7.65 -10.99
CA THR A 66 18.04 -8.98 -10.55
C THR A 66 16.91 -8.87 -9.52
N GLY A 67 16.24 -9.98 -9.24
CA GLY A 67 15.20 -10.09 -8.20
C GLY A 67 13.79 -10.11 -8.77
N ARG A 68 12.93 -10.95 -8.19
CA ARG A 68 11.51 -11.07 -8.52
C ARG A 68 10.66 -10.28 -7.53
N THR A 69 10.76 -10.63 -6.25
CA THR A 69 9.98 -10.03 -5.17
C THR A 69 10.73 -8.87 -4.56
N THR A 70 12.07 -8.91 -4.52
CA THR A 70 12.93 -7.82 -4.08
C THR A 70 13.83 -7.34 -5.23
N PRO A 71 13.27 -6.81 -6.34
CA PRO A 71 14.09 -6.39 -7.48
C PRO A 71 15.08 -5.27 -7.12
N SER A 72 16.23 -5.25 -7.81
CA SER A 72 17.17 -4.13 -7.79
C SER A 72 16.53 -2.86 -8.37
N THR A 73 16.96 -1.68 -7.89
CA THR A 73 16.46 -0.34 -8.27
C THR A 73 16.20 -0.15 -9.76
N ASN A 74 17.21 -0.39 -10.62
CA ASN A 74 17.07 -0.27 -12.08
C ASN A 74 15.92 -1.12 -12.65
N MET A 75 15.79 -2.35 -12.15
CA MET A 75 14.79 -3.30 -12.62
C MET A 75 13.38 -2.92 -12.20
N ILE A 76 13.22 -2.19 -11.08
CA ILE A 76 11.95 -1.60 -10.66
C ILE A 76 11.45 -0.62 -11.71
N GLY A 77 12.27 0.40 -12.03
CA GLY A 77 11.92 1.46 -12.99
C GLY A 77 11.53 0.91 -14.36
N TYR A 78 12.36 0.01 -14.91
CA TYR A 78 12.08 -0.60 -16.22
C TYR A 78 10.81 -1.45 -16.24
N LYS A 79 10.49 -2.14 -15.15
CA LYS A 79 9.31 -3.00 -15.09
C LYS A 79 8.01 -2.21 -14.93
N TYR A 80 8.00 -1.15 -14.13
CA TYR A 80 6.85 -0.25 -14.05
C TYR A 80 6.60 0.46 -15.38
N ALA A 81 7.65 1.05 -15.97
CA ALA A 81 7.54 1.73 -17.25
C ALA A 81 7.02 0.81 -18.37
N ARG A 82 7.42 -0.47 -18.37
CA ARG A 82 6.91 -1.48 -19.32
C ARG A 82 5.42 -1.79 -19.17
N MET A 83 4.86 -1.60 -17.97
CA MET A 83 3.42 -1.77 -17.74
C MET A 83 2.63 -0.47 -18.00
N GLY A 84 3.30 0.66 -18.25
CA GLY A 84 2.68 1.97 -18.43
C GLY A 84 2.53 2.79 -17.15
N TRP A 85 3.20 2.41 -16.06
CA TRP A 85 3.24 3.21 -14.83
C TRP A 85 4.34 4.26 -14.93
N THR A 86 4.03 5.47 -14.45
CA THR A 86 4.92 6.62 -14.52
C THR A 86 5.23 7.22 -13.16
N THR A 87 4.42 6.95 -12.13
CA THR A 87 4.60 7.51 -10.79
C THR A 87 4.44 6.42 -9.73
N VAL A 88 5.37 6.34 -8.77
CA VAL A 88 5.35 5.32 -7.71
C VAL A 88 5.78 5.91 -6.37
N PHE A 89 5.06 5.60 -5.29
CA PHE A 89 5.37 6.05 -3.94
C PHE A 89 5.91 4.92 -3.06
N GLU A 90 7.07 5.15 -2.42
CA GLU A 90 7.57 4.32 -1.31
C GLU A 90 6.73 4.62 -0.05
N PRO A 91 5.98 3.65 0.46
CA PRO A 91 4.92 3.92 1.41
C PRO A 91 5.41 3.92 2.86
N ALA A 92 6.71 3.75 3.12
CA ALA A 92 7.26 3.71 4.48
C ALA A 92 8.74 4.09 4.47
N THR A 93 9.11 5.26 4.97
CA THR A 93 10.52 5.59 5.21
C THR A 93 10.73 5.97 6.67
N PRO A 94 11.66 5.33 7.40
CA PRO A 94 12.07 5.83 8.71
C PRO A 94 12.75 7.19 8.53
N PRO A 95 12.35 8.25 9.27
CA PRO A 95 12.92 9.57 9.08
C PRO A 95 14.46 9.63 9.10
N LEU A 96 15.13 8.97 10.05
CA LEU A 96 16.59 8.91 10.21
C LEU A 96 17.30 8.34 8.98
N GLU A 97 16.74 7.29 8.39
CA GLU A 97 17.36 6.57 7.27
C GLU A 97 16.78 7.00 5.90
N THR A 98 15.99 8.08 5.85
CA THR A 98 15.36 8.55 4.60
C THR A 98 16.37 8.97 3.53
N ARG A 99 17.62 9.27 3.91
CA ARG A 99 18.72 9.45 2.95
C ARG A 99 18.92 8.21 2.08
N HIS A 100 18.92 7.01 2.66
CA HIS A 100 19.05 5.75 1.91
C HIS A 100 17.84 5.56 0.98
N THR A 101 16.63 5.89 1.43
CA THR A 101 15.43 5.89 0.58
C THR A 101 15.63 6.77 -0.65
N HIS A 102 16.07 8.02 -0.49
CA HIS A 102 16.30 8.93 -1.62
C HIS A 102 17.42 8.47 -2.57
N GLU A 103 18.53 7.93 -2.04
CA GLU A 103 19.59 7.36 -2.88
C GLU A 103 19.07 6.22 -3.76
N GLU A 104 18.21 5.34 -3.22
CA GLU A 104 17.59 4.30 -4.03
C GLU A 104 16.53 4.82 -4.99
N LEU A 105 15.74 5.82 -4.60
CA LEU A 105 14.76 6.45 -5.48
C LEU A 105 15.45 7.11 -6.68
N ASP A 106 16.56 7.82 -6.49
CA ASP A 106 17.36 8.43 -7.57
C ASP A 106 17.86 7.37 -8.57
N ASP A 107 18.26 6.20 -8.04
CA ASP A 107 18.70 5.05 -8.83
C ASP A 107 17.58 4.31 -9.58
N ILE A 108 16.30 4.59 -9.31
CA ILE A 108 15.15 4.02 -10.03
C ILE A 108 14.86 4.89 -11.27
N PRO A 109 15.09 4.39 -12.50
CA PRO A 109 14.96 5.20 -13.71
C PRO A 109 13.50 5.40 -14.13
N ILE A 110 13.27 6.41 -14.99
CA ILE A 110 12.02 6.72 -15.71
C ILE A 110 10.90 7.30 -14.83
N LEU A 111 10.65 6.72 -13.66
CA LEU A 111 9.49 7.04 -12.83
C LEU A 111 9.64 8.37 -12.08
N ASP A 112 8.55 9.11 -11.94
CA ASP A 112 8.37 10.08 -10.86
C ASP A 112 8.14 9.33 -9.55
N LYS A 113 8.69 9.84 -8.45
CA LYS A 113 8.73 9.11 -7.18
C LYS A 113 8.52 10.03 -5.99
N GLY A 114 8.01 9.46 -4.90
CA GLY A 114 7.95 10.09 -3.59
C GLY A 114 8.02 9.05 -2.48
N CYS A 115 8.13 9.48 -1.22
CA CYS A 115 8.13 8.58 -0.07
C CYS A 115 7.29 9.13 1.09
N PHE A 116 6.75 8.22 1.91
CA PHE A 116 5.91 8.56 3.06
C PHE A 116 6.65 8.30 4.38
N PRO A 117 7.04 9.35 5.12
CA PRO A 117 7.65 9.20 6.43
C PRO A 117 6.72 8.54 7.45
N LEU A 118 7.28 7.60 8.22
CA LEU A 118 6.61 6.95 9.34
C LEU A 118 6.59 7.88 10.55
N LEU A 119 5.39 8.20 11.04
CA LEU A 119 5.20 9.24 12.07
C LEU A 119 4.26 8.82 13.21
N ASP A 120 3.83 7.57 13.26
CA ASP A 120 2.89 7.09 14.30
C ASP A 120 3.55 6.75 15.63
N SER A 121 4.82 6.31 15.60
CA SER A 121 5.58 5.89 16.79
C SER A 121 6.82 6.77 17.02
N ASN A 122 6.89 7.91 16.33
CA ASN A 122 7.96 8.89 16.54
C ASN A 122 7.80 9.57 17.91
N TRP A 123 8.86 9.60 18.72
CA TRP A 123 8.79 10.08 20.11
C TRP A 123 8.31 11.53 20.23
N PHE A 124 8.77 12.44 19.36
CA PHE A 124 8.30 13.83 19.38
C PHE A 124 6.81 13.92 19.07
N VAL A 125 6.34 13.15 18.07
CA VAL A 125 4.92 13.07 17.76
C VAL A 125 4.14 12.55 18.97
N LEU A 126 4.53 11.40 19.52
CA LEU A 126 3.85 10.80 20.67
C LEU A 126 3.79 11.75 21.88
N ASP A 127 4.89 12.42 22.20
CA ASP A 127 4.95 13.41 23.28
C ASP A 127 4.00 14.58 23.06
N TYR A 128 3.98 15.17 21.85
CA TYR A 128 3.06 16.25 21.54
C TYR A 128 1.61 15.79 21.57
N LEU A 129 1.32 14.59 21.09
CA LEU A 129 -0.05 14.06 21.07
C LEU A 129 -0.56 13.77 22.49
N GLN A 130 0.26 13.15 23.34
CA GLN A 130 -0.09 12.86 24.73
C GLN A 130 -0.39 14.14 25.54
N ASN A 131 0.36 15.21 25.27
CA ASN A 131 0.17 16.51 25.89
C ASN A 131 -0.88 17.39 25.18
N LYS A 132 -1.54 16.89 24.13
CA LYS A 132 -2.53 17.60 23.31
C LYS A 132 -1.99 18.89 22.67
N GLU A 133 -0.69 18.93 22.38
CA GLU A 133 0.02 20.06 21.79
C GLU A 133 0.00 20.00 20.24
N TYR A 134 -1.20 19.96 19.65
CA TYR A 134 -1.38 19.72 18.21
C TYR A 134 -0.67 20.72 17.29
N GLU A 135 -0.54 21.99 17.71
CA GLU A 135 0.16 23.03 16.95
C GLU A 135 1.68 22.79 16.88
N LYS A 136 2.26 22.30 18.00
CA LYS A 136 3.67 21.90 18.03
C LYS A 136 3.89 20.63 17.21
N CYS A 137 2.97 19.67 17.29
CA CYS A 137 2.99 18.48 16.45
C CYS A 137 2.93 18.85 14.95
N ALA A 138 2.03 19.76 14.57
CA ALA A 138 1.95 20.25 13.19
C ALA A 138 3.24 20.94 12.75
N THR A 139 3.82 21.78 13.60
CA THR A 139 5.10 22.44 13.31
C THR A 139 6.23 21.43 13.11
N PHE A 140 6.31 20.42 13.98
CA PHE A 140 7.29 19.34 13.88
C PHE A 140 7.10 18.52 12.60
N ILE A 141 5.87 18.12 12.28
CA ILE A 141 5.56 17.36 11.06
C ILE A 141 5.88 18.20 9.81
N GLY A 142 5.56 19.49 9.80
CA GLY A 142 5.94 20.39 8.72
C GLY A 142 7.46 20.47 8.53
N TRP A 143 8.20 20.63 9.64
CA TRP A 143 9.67 20.63 9.62
C TRP A 143 10.24 19.31 9.12
N ILE A 144 9.81 18.16 9.66
CA ILE A 144 10.42 16.88 9.32
C ILE A 144 10.12 16.51 7.87
N MET A 145 8.90 16.78 7.37
CA MET A 145 8.53 16.58 5.97
C MET A 145 9.44 17.37 5.03
N ASP A 146 9.71 18.64 5.32
CA ASP A 146 10.65 19.43 4.52
C ASP A 146 12.09 18.90 4.68
N ALA A 147 12.55 18.65 5.90
CA ALA A 147 13.92 18.23 6.18
C ALA A 147 14.31 16.95 5.42
N ILE A 148 13.40 15.96 5.37
CA ILE A 148 13.65 14.67 4.73
C ILE A 148 12.97 14.52 3.36
N LYS A 149 12.33 15.59 2.85
CA LYS A 149 11.61 15.60 1.57
C LYS A 149 10.56 14.48 1.47
N GLY A 150 9.76 14.35 2.52
CA GLY A 150 8.61 13.44 2.58
C GLY A 150 7.35 14.01 1.91
N TYR A 151 6.40 13.14 1.55
CA TYR A 151 5.19 13.54 0.83
C TYR A 151 3.89 13.41 1.64
N ALA A 152 3.76 12.37 2.46
CA ALA A 152 2.54 12.09 3.22
C ALA A 152 2.82 11.50 4.60
N VAL A 153 1.92 11.74 5.55
CA VAL A 153 1.97 11.15 6.90
C VAL A 153 1.61 9.67 6.82
N LYS A 154 2.60 8.79 7.02
CA LYS A 154 2.37 7.35 7.12
C LYS A 154 2.21 6.93 8.58
N ILE A 155 1.23 6.06 8.81
CA ILE A 155 0.90 5.47 10.09
C ILE A 155 0.88 3.95 9.92
N VAL A 156 1.73 3.22 10.65
CA VAL A 156 1.80 1.76 10.59
C VAL A 156 1.66 1.15 11.97
N ASP A 157 0.59 0.36 12.17
CA ASP A 157 0.26 -0.27 13.46
C ASP A 157 0.41 0.74 14.61
N PRO A 158 -0.41 1.83 14.60
CA PRO A 158 -0.09 3.06 15.31
C PRO A 158 0.32 2.86 16.78
N GLY A 159 1.52 3.32 17.11
CA GLY A 159 2.09 3.25 18.46
C GLY A 159 2.67 1.89 18.86
N VAL A 160 2.54 0.86 18.03
CA VAL A 160 2.99 -0.50 18.38
C VAL A 160 4.49 -0.66 18.19
N ALA A 161 5.15 0.10 17.31
CA ALA A 161 6.61 0.03 17.17
C ALA A 161 7.32 0.41 18.48
N GLU A 162 6.78 1.35 19.26
CA GLU A 162 7.29 1.65 20.60
C GLU A 162 7.12 0.45 21.54
N ALA A 163 5.93 -0.15 21.57
CA ALA A 163 5.68 -1.34 22.40
C ALA A 163 6.63 -2.50 22.01
N TRP A 164 6.91 -2.64 20.72
CA TRP A 164 7.79 -3.66 20.15
C TRP A 164 9.24 -3.53 20.61
N GLY A 165 9.75 -2.31 20.77
CA GLY A 165 11.11 -2.07 21.31
C GLY A 165 11.35 -2.72 22.68
N TRP A 166 10.27 -3.03 23.41
CA TRP A 166 10.29 -3.74 24.70
C TRP A 166 9.86 -5.22 24.61
N GLY A 167 9.73 -5.76 23.41
CA GLY A 167 9.20 -7.10 23.14
C GLY A 167 7.70 -7.25 23.40
N ARG A 168 6.92 -6.16 23.29
CA ARG A 168 5.46 -6.14 23.51
C ARG A 168 4.73 -5.72 22.22
N GLY A 169 3.42 -5.48 22.32
CA GLY A 169 2.63 -4.89 21.23
C GLY A 169 1.96 -5.87 20.26
N VAL A 170 2.34 -7.16 20.27
CA VAL A 170 1.71 -8.17 19.40
C VAL A 170 0.20 -8.24 19.63
N GLY A 171 -0.57 -7.91 18.60
CA GLY A 171 -2.04 -8.00 18.60
C GLY A 171 -2.76 -6.84 19.29
N LEU A 172 -2.06 -5.75 19.59
CA LEU A 172 -2.63 -4.51 20.12
C LEU A 172 -3.72 -3.98 19.17
N CYS A 173 -4.83 -3.51 19.73
CA CYS A 173 -5.99 -2.97 19.02
C CYS A 173 -6.17 -1.47 19.31
N LEU A 174 -7.11 -0.85 18.60
CA LEU A 174 -7.26 0.61 18.54
C LEU A 174 -7.48 1.31 19.90
N ASP A 175 -8.13 0.65 20.86
CA ASP A 175 -8.46 1.19 22.19
C ASP A 175 -7.53 0.67 23.30
N ASP A 176 -6.55 -0.17 22.95
CA ASP A 176 -5.58 -0.69 23.92
C ASP A 176 -4.54 0.38 24.28
N PRO A 177 -4.09 0.45 25.54
CA PRO A 177 -3.06 1.40 25.95
C PRO A 177 -1.70 1.02 25.35
N ILE A 178 -0.98 2.02 24.85
CA ILE A 178 0.39 1.84 24.36
C ILE A 178 1.34 1.77 25.56
N PRO A 179 2.11 0.69 25.75
CA PRO A 179 3.09 0.60 26.83
C PRO A 179 4.06 1.80 26.83
N GLY A 180 4.16 2.50 27.96
CA GLY A 180 5.05 3.65 28.12
C GLY A 180 4.41 5.01 27.83
N TYR A 181 3.26 5.04 27.15
CA TYR A 181 2.54 6.28 26.81
C TYR A 181 1.10 6.25 27.35
N ASN A 182 0.58 7.41 27.72
CA ASN A 182 -0.82 7.63 28.03
C ASN A 182 -1.59 7.98 26.74
N LEU A 183 -1.53 7.06 25.77
CA LEU A 183 -2.15 7.16 24.46
C LEU A 183 -2.70 5.80 24.03
N THR A 184 -3.72 5.85 23.18
CA THR A 184 -4.25 4.72 22.40
C THR A 184 -3.96 4.92 20.91
N PRO A 185 -3.89 3.85 20.09
CA PRO A 185 -3.78 4.00 18.64
C PRO A 185 -4.92 4.82 18.03
N LYS A 186 -6.14 4.75 18.59
CA LYS A 186 -7.28 5.61 18.21
C LYS A 186 -6.94 7.09 18.31
N GLU A 187 -6.32 7.50 19.42
CA GLU A 187 -5.93 8.88 19.66
C GLU A 187 -4.81 9.33 18.71
N ILE A 188 -3.86 8.45 18.37
CA ILE A 188 -2.82 8.73 17.38
C ILE A 188 -3.44 8.99 16.01
N VAL A 189 -4.28 8.08 15.51
CA VAL A 189 -4.97 8.21 14.21
C VAL A 189 -5.80 9.48 14.15
N ARG A 190 -6.63 9.74 15.19
CA ARG A 190 -7.46 10.96 15.27
C ARG A 190 -6.63 12.24 15.25
N SER A 191 -5.55 12.26 16.02
CA SER A 191 -4.75 13.48 16.18
C SER A 191 -3.91 13.76 14.95
N LEU A 192 -3.31 12.74 14.33
CA LEU A 192 -2.59 12.89 13.08
C LEU A 192 -3.52 13.28 11.93
N CYS A 193 -4.77 12.79 11.90
CA CYS A 193 -5.76 13.27 10.94
C CYS A 193 -6.01 14.78 11.08
N LYS A 194 -6.15 15.30 12.32
CA LYS A 194 -6.31 16.73 12.58
C LYS A 194 -5.07 17.52 12.15
N VAL A 195 -3.88 17.04 12.49
CA VAL A 195 -2.61 17.69 12.14
C VAL A 195 -2.41 17.73 10.61
N ASN A 196 -2.75 16.65 9.90
CA ASN A 196 -2.73 16.58 8.44
C ASN A 196 -3.61 17.68 7.82
N SER A 197 -4.81 17.88 8.36
CA SER A 197 -5.72 18.94 7.95
C SER A 197 -5.22 20.35 8.30
N MET A 198 -4.60 20.54 9.47
CA MET A 198 -3.98 21.83 9.85
C MET A 198 -2.88 22.25 8.88
N LEU A 199 -2.07 21.28 8.43
CA LEU A 199 -1.00 21.48 7.46
C LEU A 199 -1.49 21.56 6.01
N LYS A 200 -2.76 21.23 5.74
CA LYS A 200 -3.35 21.16 4.39
C LYS A 200 -2.52 20.26 3.46
N LEU A 201 -2.06 19.12 3.97
CA LEU A 201 -1.30 18.18 3.17
C LEU A 201 -2.17 17.61 2.03
N PRO A 202 -1.61 17.38 0.84
CA PRO A 202 -2.38 16.98 -0.35
C PRO A 202 -2.86 15.53 -0.30
N HIS A 203 -2.22 14.68 0.52
CA HIS A 203 -2.62 13.28 0.73
C HIS A 203 -3.27 13.14 2.11
N PRO A 204 -4.35 12.35 2.26
CA PRO A 204 -4.89 11.99 3.57
C PRO A 204 -3.84 11.26 4.43
N ILE A 205 -4.10 11.11 5.73
CA ILE A 205 -3.29 10.19 6.52
C ILE A 205 -3.35 8.79 5.89
N HIS A 206 -2.18 8.19 5.69
CA HIS A 206 -2.05 6.89 5.04
C HIS A 206 -1.86 5.83 6.12
N VAL A 207 -2.86 4.97 6.33
CA VAL A 207 -2.99 4.16 7.54
C VAL A 207 -2.95 2.68 7.23
N HIS A 208 -1.97 2.01 7.82
CA HIS A 208 -1.92 0.57 8.01
C HIS A 208 -2.50 0.29 9.41
N CYS A 209 -3.67 -0.33 9.45
CA CYS A 209 -4.43 -0.55 10.68
C CYS A 209 -3.74 -1.55 11.61
N ASN A 210 -4.02 -1.41 12.92
CA ASN A 210 -3.59 -2.40 13.90
C ASN A 210 -4.18 -3.80 13.63
N ARG A 211 -3.59 -4.80 14.28
CA ARG A 211 -3.99 -6.23 14.18
C ARG A 211 -3.94 -6.77 12.75
N LEU A 212 -2.99 -6.31 11.93
CA LEU A 212 -2.80 -6.87 10.60
C LEU A 212 -2.62 -8.39 10.68
N GLY A 213 -3.33 -9.11 9.82
CA GLY A 213 -3.17 -10.56 9.70
C GLY A 213 -3.86 -11.41 10.78
N PHE A 214 -4.52 -10.83 11.78
CA PHE A 214 -5.25 -11.58 12.82
C PHE A 214 -6.72 -11.84 12.44
N PRO A 215 -7.26 -13.07 12.61
CA PRO A 215 -8.69 -13.32 12.49
C PRO A 215 -9.51 -12.37 13.37
N GLY A 216 -10.56 -11.78 12.80
CA GLY A 216 -11.45 -10.82 13.47
C GLY A 216 -11.05 -9.36 13.31
N ASN A 217 -9.90 -9.07 12.67
CA ASN A 217 -9.37 -7.71 12.55
C ASN A 217 -10.22 -6.75 11.69
N TYR A 218 -11.19 -7.24 10.91
CA TYR A 218 -12.07 -6.37 10.13
C TYR A 218 -12.83 -5.34 10.98
N THR A 219 -13.15 -5.68 12.24
CA THR A 219 -13.76 -4.73 13.17
C THR A 219 -12.82 -3.60 13.52
N CYS A 220 -11.55 -3.91 13.83
CA CYS A 220 -10.52 -2.90 14.09
C CYS A 220 -10.32 -1.97 12.88
N THR A 221 -10.38 -2.50 11.66
CA THR A 221 -10.35 -1.70 10.42
C THR A 221 -11.52 -0.74 10.32
N ILE A 222 -12.74 -1.21 10.60
CA ILE A 222 -13.94 -0.36 10.61
C ILE A 222 -13.86 0.70 11.70
N ASP A 223 -13.45 0.32 12.91
CA ASP A 223 -13.28 1.23 14.04
C ASP A 223 -12.20 2.29 13.75
N THR A 224 -11.15 1.94 12.99
CA THR A 224 -10.11 2.88 12.54
C THR A 224 -10.66 3.90 11.56
N MET A 225 -11.48 3.46 10.59
CA MET A 225 -12.15 4.37 9.66
C MET A 225 -13.15 5.29 10.38
N ASP A 226 -13.89 4.71 11.33
CA ASP A 226 -14.91 5.44 12.10
C ASP A 226 -14.32 6.42 13.10
N ALA A 227 -13.12 6.13 13.60
CA ALA A 227 -12.38 7.01 14.47
C ALA A 227 -12.11 8.38 13.85
N VAL A 228 -12.30 8.64 12.56
CA VAL A 228 -12.14 9.98 11.96
C VAL A 228 -13.36 10.45 11.17
N SER A 229 -14.51 9.78 11.32
CA SER A 229 -15.71 10.08 10.52
C SER A 229 -16.23 11.50 10.74
N ASP A 230 -16.18 12.02 11.98
CA ASP A 230 -16.55 13.39 12.34
C ASP A 230 -15.66 14.44 11.69
N LEU A 231 -14.37 14.13 11.49
CA LEU A 231 -13.40 15.01 10.83
C LEU A 231 -13.62 15.08 9.31
N GLY A 232 -14.33 14.10 8.74
CA GLY A 232 -14.63 14.01 7.32
C GLY A 232 -15.97 14.62 6.89
N LEU A 233 -16.80 15.14 7.82
CA LEU A 233 -18.17 15.55 7.50
C LEU A 233 -18.28 16.77 6.57
N ASN A 234 -17.28 17.65 6.57
CA ASN A 234 -17.29 18.93 5.85
C ASN A 234 -16.23 19.01 4.75
N VAL A 235 -15.77 17.87 4.24
CA VAL A 235 -14.75 17.78 3.20
C VAL A 235 -15.24 16.88 2.07
N ASP A 236 -15.01 17.33 0.84
CA ASP A 236 -15.45 16.63 -0.37
C ASP A 236 -14.51 15.48 -0.78
N PHE A 237 -13.40 15.31 -0.05
CA PHE A 237 -12.36 14.32 -0.33
C PHE A 237 -12.07 13.44 0.90
N PRO A 238 -11.53 12.23 0.70
CA PRO A 238 -11.12 11.36 1.81
C PRO A 238 -10.10 12.03 2.74
N VAL A 239 -10.31 11.88 4.05
CA VAL A 239 -9.36 12.35 5.09
C VAL A 239 -8.44 11.24 5.59
N ILE A 240 -8.82 9.99 5.30
CA ILE A 240 -8.06 8.78 5.64
C ILE A 240 -7.98 7.86 4.43
N HIS A 241 -6.80 7.27 4.25
CA HIS A 241 -6.55 6.22 3.29
C HIS A 241 -6.14 4.93 4.01
N ILE A 242 -6.94 3.86 3.91
CA ILE A 242 -6.59 2.56 4.48
C ILE A 242 -5.84 1.73 3.44
N THR A 243 -4.59 1.44 3.73
CA THR A 243 -3.77 0.62 2.84
C THR A 243 -4.02 -0.88 3.02
N HIS A 244 -3.79 -1.62 1.94
CA HIS A 244 -3.68 -3.07 1.85
C HIS A 244 -4.74 -3.80 2.66
N VAL A 245 -6.00 -3.37 2.47
CA VAL A 245 -7.17 -3.74 3.26
C VAL A 245 -7.42 -5.25 3.28
N GLN A 246 -6.91 -5.97 2.28
CA GLN A 246 -6.94 -7.43 2.24
C GLN A 246 -6.44 -8.02 3.56
N PHE A 247 -5.32 -7.54 4.11
CA PHE A 247 -4.71 -8.09 5.32
C PHE A 247 -5.45 -7.73 6.61
N THR A 248 -6.34 -6.75 6.55
CA THR A 248 -7.13 -6.24 7.67
C THR A 248 -8.64 -6.48 7.47
N GLY A 249 -9.00 -7.36 6.54
CA GLY A 249 -10.38 -7.75 6.22
C GLY A 249 -10.73 -9.18 6.64
N TYR A 250 -10.20 -9.66 7.77
CA TYR A 250 -10.45 -11.01 8.25
C TYR A 250 -11.59 -11.04 9.26
N ALA A 251 -12.65 -11.78 8.97
CA ALA A 251 -13.69 -12.13 9.92
C ALA A 251 -13.48 -13.54 10.49
N GLY A 252 -14.27 -13.90 11.50
CA GLY A 252 -14.04 -15.07 12.34
C GLY A 252 -13.20 -14.72 13.58
N ASP A 253 -12.96 -15.70 14.44
CA ASP A 253 -12.27 -15.54 15.74
C ASP A 253 -10.95 -16.34 15.82
N SER A 254 -10.67 -17.16 14.79
CA SER A 254 -9.51 -18.05 14.73
C SER A 254 -9.20 -18.44 13.29
N TRP A 255 -8.04 -19.04 13.06
CA TRP A 255 -7.68 -19.60 11.75
C TRP A 255 -8.66 -20.69 11.28
N ALA A 256 -9.32 -21.38 12.23
CA ALA A 256 -10.31 -22.40 11.94
C ALA A 256 -11.61 -21.80 11.38
N THR A 257 -12.04 -20.65 11.91
CA THR A 257 -13.30 -19.96 11.53
C THR A 257 -13.10 -18.83 10.53
N LEU A 258 -11.84 -18.53 10.15
CA LEU A 258 -11.46 -17.47 9.22
C LEU A 258 -12.36 -17.44 7.98
N ARG A 259 -12.95 -16.27 7.73
CA ARG A 259 -13.74 -15.96 6.53
C ARG A 259 -13.47 -14.52 6.08
N SER A 260 -13.96 -14.14 4.90
CA SER A 260 -13.87 -12.76 4.44
C SER A 260 -14.72 -11.83 5.31
N GLY A 261 -14.18 -10.64 5.62
CA GLY A 261 -14.92 -9.47 6.12
C GLY A 261 -15.07 -8.36 5.06
N GLY A 262 -14.86 -8.69 3.78
CA GLY A 262 -14.85 -7.73 2.67
C GLY A 262 -16.22 -7.08 2.41
N GLU A 263 -17.32 -7.79 2.65
CA GLU A 263 -18.68 -7.23 2.51
C GLU A 263 -18.94 -6.13 3.55
N GLU A 264 -18.53 -6.36 4.80
CA GLU A 264 -18.68 -5.41 5.90
C GLU A 264 -17.86 -4.14 5.65
N ILE A 265 -16.61 -4.30 5.19
CA ILE A 265 -15.74 -3.18 4.81
C ILE A 265 -16.34 -2.39 3.65
N ALA A 266 -16.74 -3.08 2.57
CA ALA A 266 -17.32 -2.42 1.41
C ALA A 266 -18.63 -1.68 1.76
N LYS A 267 -19.45 -2.26 2.65
CA LYS A 267 -20.66 -1.61 3.17
C LYS A 267 -20.32 -0.34 3.94
N TYR A 268 -19.29 -0.34 4.79
CA TYR A 268 -18.86 0.86 5.49
C TYR A 268 -18.42 1.95 4.50
N VAL A 269 -17.50 1.62 3.58
CA VAL A 269 -16.94 2.55 2.58
C VAL A 269 -18.02 3.10 1.65
N ASN A 270 -19.04 2.32 1.31
CA ASN A 270 -20.17 2.80 0.50
C ASN A 270 -21.05 3.83 1.21
N ASN A 271 -21.14 3.78 2.54
CA ASN A 271 -21.96 4.68 3.35
C ASN A 271 -21.17 5.92 3.84
N HIS A 272 -19.86 5.94 3.64
CA HIS A 272 -18.96 6.96 4.19
C HIS A 272 -17.97 7.45 3.13
N LYS A 273 -18.04 8.74 2.79
CA LYS A 273 -17.21 9.34 1.72
C LYS A 273 -15.80 9.72 2.18
N HIS A 274 -15.56 9.80 3.49
CA HIS A 274 -14.31 10.27 4.08
C HIS A 274 -13.16 9.28 3.98
N VAL A 275 -13.38 8.10 3.40
CA VAL A 275 -12.42 7.00 3.29
C VAL A 275 -12.10 6.67 1.84
N SER A 276 -10.81 6.49 1.57
CA SER A 276 -10.31 5.73 0.41
C SER A 276 -9.50 4.53 0.89
N ILE A 277 -9.34 3.52 0.04
CA ILE A 277 -8.64 2.29 0.40
C ILE A 277 -7.83 1.73 -0.78
N ASP A 278 -6.76 1.03 -0.48
CA ASP A 278 -6.04 0.20 -1.46
C ASP A 278 -6.10 -1.29 -1.09
N LEU A 279 -5.96 -2.14 -2.11
CA LEU A 279 -6.34 -3.55 -1.99
C LEU A 279 -5.32 -4.39 -1.22
N GLY A 280 -4.03 -4.27 -1.52
CA GLY A 280 -3.04 -5.26 -1.09
C GLY A 280 -3.37 -6.65 -1.65
N GLN A 281 -3.68 -6.72 -2.94
CA GLN A 281 -4.18 -7.92 -3.58
C GLN A 281 -3.13 -9.06 -3.57
N VAL A 282 -3.49 -10.20 -2.98
CA VAL A 282 -2.63 -11.39 -2.98
C VAL A 282 -2.40 -11.94 -4.38
N ILE A 283 -1.14 -12.26 -4.66
CA ILE A 283 -0.67 -13.00 -5.82
C ILE A 283 -0.11 -14.33 -5.35
N PHE A 284 -0.70 -15.44 -5.81
CA PHE A 284 -0.18 -16.76 -5.48
C PHE A 284 1.25 -16.97 -6.00
N GLY A 285 2.16 -17.37 -5.12
CA GLY A 285 3.57 -17.56 -5.44
C GLY A 285 4.49 -17.20 -4.27
N ASP A 286 5.79 -17.15 -4.57
CA ASP A 286 6.79 -16.65 -3.64
C ASP A 286 6.63 -15.12 -3.50
N SER A 287 6.73 -14.63 -2.26
CA SER A 287 6.67 -13.23 -1.85
C SER A 287 7.79 -12.93 -0.84
N THR A 288 8.10 -11.65 -0.61
CA THR A 288 8.87 -11.19 0.54
C THR A 288 8.01 -10.17 1.26
N THR A 289 7.58 -10.46 2.49
CA THR A 289 6.91 -9.46 3.31
C THR A 289 7.96 -8.55 3.93
N MET A 290 7.67 -7.26 3.94
CA MET A 290 8.45 -6.20 4.55
C MET A 290 7.51 -5.08 4.97
N THR A 291 7.54 -4.72 6.25
CA THR A 291 6.65 -3.71 6.82
C THR A 291 7.32 -3.00 7.99
N ALA A 292 6.76 -1.85 8.38
CA ALA A 292 7.10 -1.21 9.64
C ALA A 292 6.34 -1.80 10.86
N ASP A 293 5.49 -2.81 10.63
CA ASP A 293 4.88 -3.66 11.66
C ASP A 293 5.81 -4.86 11.95
N ALA A 294 6.89 -4.59 12.69
CA ALA A 294 7.82 -5.63 13.11
C ALA A 294 7.20 -6.75 13.98
N PRO A 295 6.26 -6.46 14.91
CA PRO A 295 5.55 -7.50 15.66
C PRO A 295 4.83 -8.52 14.79
N PHE A 296 4.13 -8.06 13.75
CA PHE A 296 3.45 -8.99 12.84
C PHE A 296 4.45 -9.86 12.07
N GLU A 297 5.56 -9.30 11.61
CA GLU A 297 6.61 -10.06 10.93
C GLU A 297 7.24 -11.11 11.86
N PHE A 298 7.39 -10.80 13.15
CA PHE A 298 7.79 -11.79 14.15
C PHE A 298 6.77 -12.92 14.27
N VAL A 299 5.46 -12.62 14.31
CA VAL A 299 4.41 -13.66 14.30
C VAL A 299 4.47 -14.47 13.01
N LEU A 300 4.63 -13.83 11.86
CA LEU A 300 4.67 -14.47 10.56
C LEU A 300 5.87 -15.42 10.45
N HIS A 301 7.04 -15.02 10.96
CA HIS A 301 8.22 -15.87 11.05
C HIS A 301 7.93 -17.17 11.84
N HIS A 302 7.14 -17.12 12.91
CA HIS A 302 6.76 -18.31 13.67
C HIS A 302 5.73 -19.18 12.93
N LEU A 303 4.84 -18.58 12.13
CA LEU A 303 3.85 -19.30 11.32
C LEU A 303 4.44 -19.90 10.03
N ALA A 304 5.47 -19.27 9.48
CA ALA A 304 6.20 -19.70 8.30
C ALA A 304 7.72 -19.68 8.58
N PRO A 305 8.24 -20.67 9.34
CA PRO A 305 9.63 -20.70 9.76
C PRO A 305 10.60 -20.58 8.58
N GLY A 306 11.56 -19.67 8.72
CA GLY A 306 12.49 -19.32 7.66
C GLY A 306 13.43 -18.20 8.05
N LYS A 307 13.98 -17.51 7.06
CA LYS A 307 14.79 -16.30 7.30
C LYS A 307 13.89 -15.19 7.84
N TRP A 308 14.39 -14.41 8.78
CA TRP A 308 13.75 -13.20 9.29
C TRP A 308 14.85 -12.20 9.64
N THR A 309 14.58 -10.92 9.39
CA THR A 309 15.39 -9.82 9.93
C THR A 309 14.45 -8.73 10.41
N SER A 310 14.92 -7.98 11.39
CA SER A 310 14.20 -6.89 12.02
C SER A 310 15.19 -5.77 12.29
N ALA A 311 14.72 -4.53 12.25
CA ALA A 311 15.51 -3.37 12.64
C ALA A 311 14.61 -2.37 13.36
N ASP A 312 15.03 -1.94 14.55
CA ASP A 312 14.43 -0.85 15.29
C ASP A 312 15.25 0.42 15.02
N VAL A 313 14.58 1.49 14.59
CA VAL A 313 15.19 2.79 14.32
C VAL A 313 14.91 3.69 15.52
N GLU A 314 15.97 4.22 16.13
CA GLU A 314 15.89 4.97 17.39
C GLU A 314 14.80 6.05 17.34
N ALA A 315 13.94 6.07 18.35
CA ALA A 315 12.89 7.08 18.56
C ALA A 315 11.87 7.27 17.41
N GLU A 316 11.83 6.39 16.41
CA GLU A 316 11.06 6.61 15.18
C GLU A 316 10.10 5.48 14.84
N THR A 317 10.62 4.27 14.62
CA THR A 317 9.83 3.16 14.07
C THR A 317 10.60 1.84 14.18
N SER A 318 9.97 0.75 13.76
CA SER A 318 10.60 -0.56 13.61
C SER A 318 10.28 -1.14 12.25
N SER A 319 10.93 -2.25 11.88
CA SER A 319 10.60 -2.98 10.66
C SER A 319 10.94 -4.45 10.79
N GLY A 320 10.22 -5.28 10.03
CA GLY A 320 10.48 -6.70 9.91
C GLY A 320 10.38 -7.15 8.45
N ILE A 321 11.11 -8.20 8.09
CA ILE A 321 11.11 -8.79 6.75
C ILE A 321 11.10 -10.31 6.84
N VAL A 322 10.15 -10.97 6.19
CA VAL A 322 10.02 -12.43 6.13
C VAL A 322 9.71 -12.91 4.70
N PRO A 323 10.48 -13.86 4.13
CA PRO A 323 10.07 -14.54 2.91
C PRO A 323 8.80 -15.37 3.13
N TYR A 324 7.77 -15.16 2.31
CA TYR A 324 6.49 -15.89 2.41
C TYR A 324 6.11 -16.56 1.08
N LYS A 325 5.19 -17.53 1.13
CA LYS A 325 4.65 -18.16 -0.08
C LYS A 325 3.14 -18.37 0.01
N TYR A 326 2.41 -17.65 -0.82
CA TYR A 326 0.96 -17.82 -0.98
C TYR A 326 0.66 -19.07 -1.82
N LYS A 327 0.01 -20.06 -1.21
CA LYS A 327 -0.31 -21.34 -1.84
C LYS A 327 -1.77 -21.39 -2.29
N LYS A 328 -2.03 -21.63 -3.58
CA LYS A 328 -3.39 -21.74 -4.15
C LYS A 328 -4.30 -22.70 -3.38
N LYS A 329 -3.78 -23.86 -2.95
CA LYS A 329 -4.55 -24.89 -2.24
C LYS A 329 -4.63 -24.68 -0.73
N ASN A 330 -4.06 -23.60 -0.19
CA ASN A 330 -4.21 -23.24 1.22
C ASN A 330 -5.53 -22.46 1.44
N LEU A 331 -6.24 -22.79 2.52
CA LEU A 331 -7.53 -22.17 2.87
C LEU A 331 -7.37 -20.67 3.13
N VAL A 332 -6.42 -20.29 4.00
CA VAL A 332 -6.15 -18.90 4.38
C VAL A 332 -5.77 -18.10 3.14
N ASN A 333 -4.80 -18.56 2.34
CA ASN A 333 -4.38 -17.82 1.15
C ASN A 333 -5.48 -17.70 0.09
N THR A 334 -6.44 -18.62 0.06
CA THR A 334 -7.62 -18.47 -0.81
C THR A 334 -8.53 -17.35 -0.32
N VAL A 335 -8.83 -17.31 0.99
CA VAL A 335 -9.63 -16.23 1.59
C VAL A 335 -8.93 -14.88 1.38
N GLN A 336 -7.62 -14.82 1.60
CA GLN A 336 -6.81 -13.62 1.37
C GLN A 336 -6.90 -13.13 -0.08
N TRP A 337 -6.78 -14.04 -1.05
CA TRP A 337 -6.94 -13.67 -2.46
C TRP A 337 -8.33 -13.12 -2.79
N CYS A 338 -9.39 -13.64 -2.14
CA CYS A 338 -10.75 -13.18 -2.38
C CYS A 338 -11.03 -11.77 -1.84
N ILE A 339 -10.58 -11.43 -0.62
CA ILE A 339 -10.98 -10.19 0.09
C ILE A 339 -10.71 -8.94 -0.76
N GLY A 340 -9.50 -8.80 -1.33
CA GLY A 340 -9.16 -7.63 -2.15
C GLY A 340 -10.10 -7.45 -3.34
N LEU A 341 -10.45 -8.55 -4.02
CA LEU A 341 -11.38 -8.53 -5.15
C LEU A 341 -12.82 -8.25 -4.72
N GLU A 342 -13.27 -8.78 -3.59
CA GLU A 342 -14.61 -8.50 -3.05
C GLU A 342 -14.77 -7.02 -2.73
N VAL A 343 -13.81 -6.47 -2.00
CA VAL A 343 -13.84 -5.06 -1.61
C VAL A 343 -13.87 -4.17 -2.85
N ALA A 344 -13.01 -4.42 -3.83
CA ALA A 344 -13.03 -3.68 -5.09
C ALA A 344 -14.40 -3.79 -5.80
N LEU A 345 -14.91 -5.00 -5.98
CA LEU A 345 -16.13 -5.22 -6.75
C LEU A 345 -17.40 -4.78 -6.00
N LEU A 346 -17.40 -4.69 -4.67
CA LEU A 346 -18.56 -4.29 -3.87
C LEU A 346 -18.59 -2.78 -3.56
N VAL A 347 -17.45 -2.10 -3.52
CA VAL A 347 -17.43 -0.64 -3.37
C VAL A 347 -17.92 0.01 -4.67
N LYS A 348 -18.97 0.81 -4.56
CA LYS A 348 -19.69 1.40 -5.71
C LYS A 348 -18.85 2.45 -6.42
N ASP A 349 -18.16 3.26 -5.66
CA ASP A 349 -17.32 4.35 -6.16
C ASP A 349 -15.87 3.87 -6.38
N PRO A 350 -15.45 3.61 -7.63
CA PRO A 350 -14.12 3.11 -7.92
C PRO A 350 -13.02 4.14 -7.67
N TRP A 351 -13.35 5.44 -7.59
CA TRP A 351 -12.36 6.52 -7.39
C TRP A 351 -11.75 6.50 -6.00
N ARG A 352 -12.32 5.72 -5.08
CA ARG A 352 -11.81 5.54 -3.72
C ARG A 352 -11.12 4.19 -3.51
N ILE A 353 -10.92 3.42 -4.58
CA ILE A 353 -10.27 2.10 -4.57
C ILE A 353 -8.99 2.17 -5.41
N PHE A 354 -7.89 1.65 -4.88
CA PHE A 354 -6.61 1.63 -5.58
C PHE A 354 -6.08 0.20 -5.70
N PRO A 355 -5.74 -0.29 -6.90
CA PRO A 355 -5.28 -1.66 -7.08
C PRO A 355 -3.79 -1.77 -6.77
N THR A 356 -3.49 -2.08 -5.53
CA THR A 356 -2.13 -2.34 -5.05
C THR A 356 -1.95 -3.84 -4.81
N THR A 357 -0.71 -4.29 -4.79
CA THR A 357 -0.33 -5.61 -4.24
C THR A 357 0.51 -5.44 -2.99
N ASP A 358 0.51 -4.23 -2.42
CA ASP A 358 1.38 -3.86 -1.30
C ASP A 358 2.81 -4.35 -1.59
N HIS A 359 3.35 -3.98 -2.76
CA HIS A 359 4.51 -4.69 -3.28
C HIS A 359 5.67 -4.62 -2.27
N PRO A 360 6.33 -5.74 -1.93
CA PRO A 360 6.08 -7.11 -2.38
C PRO A 360 5.18 -7.96 -1.49
N ASN A 361 4.71 -7.47 -0.34
CA ASN A 361 3.95 -8.19 0.69
C ASN A 361 2.92 -9.16 0.12
N ALA A 362 1.87 -8.66 -0.56
CA ALA A 362 0.83 -9.50 -1.14
C ALA A 362 1.25 -10.10 -2.51
N GLY A 363 2.21 -9.48 -3.18
CA GLY A 363 2.83 -10.00 -4.39
C GLY A 363 3.68 -8.97 -5.15
N PRO A 364 4.38 -9.40 -6.21
CA PRO A 364 5.19 -8.49 -7.00
C PRO A 364 4.32 -7.58 -7.88
N PHE A 365 4.58 -6.26 -7.88
CA PHE A 365 3.85 -5.24 -8.67
C PHE A 365 3.73 -5.59 -10.16
N THR A 366 4.69 -6.35 -10.70
CA THR A 366 4.61 -6.92 -12.06
C THR A 366 3.37 -7.77 -12.34
N SER A 367 2.57 -8.06 -11.31
CA SER A 367 1.31 -8.79 -11.39
C SER A 367 0.08 -7.87 -11.53
N TYR A 368 0.21 -6.54 -11.53
CA TYR A 368 -0.91 -5.62 -11.73
C TYR A 368 -1.76 -5.95 -12.96
N PRO A 369 -1.20 -6.29 -14.14
CA PRO A 369 -2.02 -6.74 -15.27
C PRO A 369 -2.88 -7.98 -14.95
N THR A 370 -2.39 -8.88 -14.08
CA THR A 370 -3.16 -10.04 -13.61
C THR A 370 -4.29 -9.61 -12.67
N VAL A 371 -4.02 -8.71 -11.71
CA VAL A 371 -5.04 -8.17 -10.80
C VAL A 371 -6.16 -7.51 -11.59
N LEU A 372 -5.80 -6.67 -12.55
CA LEU A 372 -6.75 -5.99 -13.44
C LEU A 372 -7.58 -6.99 -14.23
N SER A 373 -6.98 -8.08 -14.73
CA SER A 373 -7.73 -9.15 -15.41
C SER A 373 -8.83 -9.77 -14.54
N TRP A 374 -8.61 -9.88 -13.22
CA TRP A 374 -9.62 -10.39 -12.29
C TRP A 374 -10.74 -9.39 -12.01
N LEU A 375 -10.45 -8.08 -12.05
CA LEU A 375 -11.46 -7.04 -11.88
C LEU A 375 -12.36 -6.89 -13.10
N ILE A 376 -11.80 -6.98 -14.32
CA ILE A 376 -12.53 -6.77 -15.57
C ILE A 376 -13.18 -8.06 -16.13
N SER A 377 -12.80 -9.24 -15.63
CA SER A 377 -13.30 -10.52 -16.17
C SER A 377 -13.67 -11.52 -15.08
N LYS A 378 -14.96 -11.76 -14.93
CA LYS A 378 -15.53 -12.85 -14.14
C LYS A 378 -15.00 -14.20 -14.61
N LYS A 379 -14.87 -14.43 -15.93
CA LYS A 379 -14.28 -15.66 -16.48
C LYS A 379 -12.84 -15.87 -16.01
N ALA A 380 -12.04 -14.80 -15.90
CA ALA A 380 -10.69 -14.89 -15.34
C ALA A 380 -10.71 -15.28 -13.85
N ARG A 381 -11.67 -14.77 -13.07
CA ARG A 381 -11.90 -15.18 -11.67
C ARG A 381 -12.35 -16.64 -11.57
N GLU A 382 -13.30 -17.08 -12.39
CA GLU A 382 -13.80 -18.46 -12.44
C GLU A 382 -12.69 -19.46 -12.73
N LYS A 383 -11.81 -19.15 -13.68
CA LYS A 383 -10.61 -19.95 -13.95
C LYS A 383 -9.66 -20.06 -12.75
N MET A 384 -9.62 -19.04 -11.89
CA MET A 384 -8.85 -19.11 -10.64
C MET A 384 -9.60 -19.93 -9.58
N PHE A 385 -10.92 -19.86 -9.50
CA PHE A 385 -11.75 -20.65 -8.56
C PHE A 385 -11.50 -22.15 -8.69
N GLU A 386 -11.26 -22.65 -9.91
CA GLU A 386 -10.90 -24.04 -10.17
C GLU A 386 -9.55 -24.46 -9.55
N GLN A 387 -8.64 -23.49 -9.38
CA GLN A 387 -7.27 -23.72 -8.94
C GLN A 387 -7.07 -23.53 -7.44
N VAL A 388 -7.94 -22.79 -6.76
CA VAL A 388 -7.79 -22.47 -5.33
C VAL A 388 -8.41 -23.51 -4.40
N ASN A 389 -8.35 -23.27 -3.08
CA ASN A 389 -8.97 -24.14 -2.08
C ASN A 389 -10.49 -23.92 -2.03
N ARG A 390 -11.27 -24.96 -2.38
CA ARG A 390 -12.75 -24.88 -2.38
C ARG A 390 -13.36 -24.56 -1.02
N ARG A 391 -12.75 -24.97 0.10
CA ARG A 391 -13.26 -24.64 1.44
C ARG A 391 -13.03 -23.17 1.75
N GLY A 392 -11.88 -22.62 1.36
CA GLY A 392 -11.61 -21.18 1.47
C GLY A 392 -12.61 -20.36 0.65
N LEU A 393 -12.85 -20.75 -0.60
CA LEU A 393 -13.78 -20.07 -1.49
C LEU A 393 -15.24 -20.02 -0.96
N ARG A 394 -15.69 -21.06 -0.25
CA ARG A 394 -17.01 -21.10 0.40
C ARG A 394 -17.16 -20.14 1.59
N ARG A 395 -16.07 -19.50 2.03
CA ARG A 395 -16.05 -18.53 3.13
C ARG A 395 -15.94 -17.09 2.64
N THR A 396 -16.30 -16.87 1.38
CA THR A 396 -16.13 -15.61 0.65
C THR A 396 -17.39 -15.40 -0.21
N ALA A 397 -17.80 -14.16 -0.39
CA ALA A 397 -18.87 -13.72 -1.28
C ALA A 397 -18.43 -13.67 -2.76
N LEU A 398 -17.12 -13.64 -3.05
CA LEU A 398 -16.56 -13.45 -4.41
C LEU A 398 -17.21 -14.32 -5.51
N PRO A 399 -17.54 -15.61 -5.29
CA PRO A 399 -18.21 -16.43 -6.31
C PRO A 399 -19.59 -15.91 -6.74
N ALA A 400 -20.28 -15.17 -5.88
CA ALA A 400 -21.60 -14.61 -6.14
C ALA A 400 -21.54 -13.20 -6.77
N ILE A 401 -20.36 -12.62 -6.91
CA ILE A 401 -20.19 -11.26 -7.45
C ILE A 401 -19.99 -11.32 -8.97
N ASP A 402 -21.02 -10.89 -9.69
CA ASP A 402 -21.03 -10.85 -11.17
C ASP A 402 -20.42 -9.58 -11.77
N ARG A 403 -20.18 -8.55 -10.96
CA ARG A 403 -19.64 -7.27 -11.44
C ARG A 403 -18.31 -7.46 -12.16
N GLU A 404 -18.16 -6.75 -13.27
CA GLU A 404 -16.91 -6.57 -14.02
C GLU A 404 -16.64 -5.07 -14.13
N TYR A 405 -15.37 -4.67 -14.01
CA TYR A 405 -14.96 -3.30 -14.29
C TYR A 405 -14.90 -3.07 -15.79
N ASP A 406 -15.35 -1.90 -16.24
CA ASP A 406 -15.14 -1.42 -17.60
C ASP A 406 -13.89 -0.51 -17.67
N LEU A 407 -13.57 -0.03 -18.87
CA LEU A 407 -12.42 0.86 -19.10
C LEU A 407 -12.59 2.27 -18.50
N GLN A 408 -13.82 2.72 -18.19
CA GLN A 408 -14.07 4.01 -17.54
C GLN A 408 -13.88 3.90 -16.02
N LEU A 409 -14.27 2.77 -15.43
CA LEU A 409 -13.98 2.38 -14.05
C LEU A 409 -12.46 2.12 -13.82
N TYR A 410 -11.66 2.04 -14.89
CA TYR A 410 -10.20 1.89 -14.88
C TYR A 410 -9.44 3.23 -14.76
N GLN A 411 -10.00 4.30 -15.29
CA GLN A 411 -9.39 5.63 -15.29
C GLN A 411 -8.95 6.10 -13.88
N PRO A 412 -9.80 5.99 -12.82
CA PRO A 412 -9.37 6.25 -11.44
C PRO A 412 -8.16 5.44 -10.96
N LEU A 413 -8.07 4.18 -11.40
CA LEU A 413 -7.06 3.22 -10.95
C LEU A 413 -5.66 3.51 -11.51
N THR A 414 -5.56 4.46 -12.45
CA THR A 414 -4.30 4.89 -13.08
C THR A 414 -4.04 6.39 -12.95
N GLU A 415 -5.06 7.21 -12.68
CA GLU A 415 -4.94 8.68 -12.64
C GLU A 415 -4.92 9.31 -11.25
N ASN A 416 -5.22 8.57 -10.17
CA ASN A 416 -5.62 9.20 -8.90
C ASN A 416 -4.51 10.00 -8.18
N MET A 417 -4.36 11.26 -8.57
CA MET A 417 -3.90 12.41 -7.77
C MET A 417 -4.71 13.68 -8.07
N THR A 418 -5.82 13.60 -8.82
CA THR A 418 -6.63 14.76 -9.23
C THR A 418 -7.51 15.38 -8.14
N PHE A 419 -7.19 15.15 -6.86
CA PHE A 419 -7.74 15.93 -5.74
C PHE A 419 -6.95 17.22 -5.47
N MET A 420 -6.22 17.71 -6.47
CA MET A 420 -5.51 18.98 -6.45
C MET A 420 -6.25 20.03 -7.30
N LYS A 421 -7.21 20.70 -6.66
CA LYS A 421 -7.60 22.07 -7.02
C LYS A 421 -7.78 22.91 -5.77
#